data_AF-B0TP61-F1
#
_entry.id   AF-B0TP61-F1
#
_cell.length_a   1.000
_cell.length_b   1.000
_cell.length_c   1.000
_cell.angle_alpha   90.00
_cell.angle_beta   90.00
_cell.angle_gamma   90.00
#
_symmetry.space_group_name_H-M   'P 1'
#
loop_
_entity.id
_entity.type
_entity.pdbx_description
1 polymer ?
#
loop_
_entity_poly.entity_id
_entity_poly.type
_entity_poly.pdbx_seq_one_letter_code
_entity_poly.pdbx_strand_id
1 'polypeptide(L)'
;MSKPSLLLPALALSLSLCSVHVAASIDGMKPKPVEGAPLGYIIHNPYENAPLTALVTLAGHTISAVEVTVHANDEDGVSLTYQVDDMRVMDEGGVPIFGLYPAFMNQFTVKWTENGERKSHNYKMLTPDIDMGFSESQWAKAPLVEVEHVDADFKDRLYFVNWTNADGKAAPLMHNNADAPGAFSWDGKPGFFIIDTAGDIRWYMNPYTTHDAKSFDSAGYAMGMNVTKDGNMVWVQGQGWKKMSIMGRMISEHNLPGNFIDASHEGIEGANGNVFIRAAAKDYRTSDGRLVNTIRDQIIEVDNTGKLVDYWDLNTILDPMRDAALLSLDAGAVCLNINLDDAGHQTTEEDLANAPYGDIHGVATGRNWAHVNSIEYDPKDDSIIISSRHQSAVIKIGRDKQVKWILSASKGWSEKFQDKLLKPITPDGEPIWCNEKGACQDKDFDFSWTSHTAYLVPEKGTLTVFDNGDGRDLGQPMFATEKYSRSVEYKIDEQNMTVLQVWEYGKDELGYEGYSPVTSIVKYQADKDSMMSYFASAGLFGLGGGYGNLKMDDTTGKVQSILVEHRYGETEPAVRINIDSHDMFATGYRAQVIRVNEMLK
;
A
#
# COMPACT_ATOMS: atom_id res chain seq x y z
N MET A 1 1.12 -83.19 -75.13
CA MET A 1 2.46 -83.04 -75.75
C MET A 1 3.02 -81.66 -75.37
N SER A 2 4.27 -81.65 -74.91
CA SER A 2 5.25 -80.52 -74.85
C SER A 2 4.87 -79.16 -74.22
N LYS A 3 5.54 -78.83 -73.10
CA LYS A 3 6.05 -77.47 -72.78
C LYS A 3 7.27 -77.15 -73.70
N PRO A 4 7.60 -75.87 -74.03
CA PRO A 4 8.36 -74.92 -73.15
C PRO A 4 7.81 -73.45 -73.18
N SER A 5 7.74 -72.68 -72.06
CA SER A 5 8.71 -71.66 -71.53
C SER A 5 9.23 -70.64 -72.56
N LEU A 6 9.10 -69.30 -72.43
CA LEU A 6 9.69 -68.37 -71.43
C LEU A 6 9.10 -66.92 -71.53
N LEU A 7 8.92 -66.26 -70.36
CA LEU A 7 9.14 -64.84 -69.94
C LEU A 7 8.74 -63.62 -70.82
N LEU A 8 8.35 -62.41 -70.34
CA LEU A 8 7.90 -61.69 -69.11
C LEU A 8 7.92 -60.17 -69.53
N PRO A 9 7.41 -59.13 -68.81
CA PRO A 9 6.22 -58.96 -67.96
C PRO A 9 5.24 -57.87 -68.45
N ALA A 10 4.01 -57.87 -67.94
CA ALA A 10 3.09 -56.73 -68.01
C ALA A 10 3.23 -55.89 -66.73
N LEU A 11 3.52 -54.61 -66.88
CA LEU A 11 3.58 -53.62 -65.81
C LEU A 11 2.14 -53.25 -65.41
N ALA A 12 1.62 -53.88 -64.35
CA ALA A 12 0.35 -53.48 -63.74
C ALA A 12 0.63 -52.39 -62.70
N LEU A 13 0.27 -51.16 -63.04
CA LEU A 13 0.32 -50.00 -62.15
C LEU A 13 -0.73 -50.19 -61.04
N SER A 14 -0.33 -50.69 -59.87
CA SER A 14 -1.19 -50.69 -58.69
C SER A 14 -1.24 -49.28 -58.12
N LEU A 15 -2.37 -48.58 -58.33
CA LEU A 15 -2.72 -47.40 -57.55
C LEU A 15 -2.93 -47.82 -56.09
N SER A 16 -1.87 -47.76 -55.28
CA SER A 16 -1.99 -47.70 -53.83
C SER A 16 -2.57 -46.34 -53.48
N LEU A 17 -3.89 -46.28 -53.32
CA LEU A 17 -4.53 -45.21 -52.56
C LEU A 17 -3.96 -45.27 -51.14
N CYS A 18 -2.93 -44.46 -50.86
CA CYS A 18 -2.61 -44.06 -49.50
C CYS A 18 -3.83 -43.29 -48.99
N SER A 19 -4.73 -43.98 -48.28
CA SER A 19 -5.67 -43.34 -47.39
C SER A 19 -4.86 -42.66 -46.29
N VAL A 20 -4.46 -41.41 -46.53
CA VAL A 20 -3.95 -40.52 -45.51
C VAL A 20 -5.09 -40.37 -44.50
N HIS A 21 -5.04 -41.17 -43.43
CA HIS A 21 -5.82 -40.88 -42.24
C HIS A 21 -5.19 -39.62 -41.65
N VAL A 22 -5.68 -38.46 -42.08
CA VAL A 22 -5.54 -37.25 -41.28
C VAL A 22 -6.42 -37.52 -40.06
N ALA A 23 -5.83 -38.13 -39.04
CA ALA A 23 -6.45 -38.17 -37.73
C ALA A 23 -6.56 -36.70 -37.30
N ALA A 24 -7.77 -36.13 -37.42
CA ALA A 24 -8.05 -34.85 -36.80
C ALA A 24 -7.72 -35.00 -35.32
N SER A 25 -6.73 -34.24 -34.84
CA SER A 25 -6.41 -34.25 -33.42
C SER A 25 -7.62 -33.71 -32.66
N ILE A 26 -8.17 -34.54 -31.77
CA ILE A 26 -9.20 -34.12 -30.80
C ILE A 26 -8.64 -33.13 -29.76
N ASP A 27 -7.32 -32.89 -29.75
CA ASP A 27 -6.69 -32.01 -28.78
C ASP A 27 -6.91 -30.52 -29.10
N GLY A 28 -7.34 -30.15 -30.31
CA GLY A 28 -7.55 -28.74 -30.67
C GLY A 28 -6.32 -27.88 -30.35
N MET A 29 -6.56 -26.63 -29.89
CA MET A 29 -5.52 -25.70 -29.45
C MET A 29 -5.26 -25.79 -27.93
N LYS A 30 -5.22 -27.00 -27.36
CA LYS A 30 -4.93 -27.17 -25.94
C LYS A 30 -3.47 -26.79 -25.61
N PRO A 31 -3.23 -26.17 -24.44
CA PRO A 31 -1.88 -26.01 -23.91
C PRO A 31 -1.17 -27.37 -23.81
N LYS A 32 0.13 -27.39 -24.08
CA LYS A 32 0.96 -28.59 -23.96
C LYS A 32 1.99 -28.41 -22.85
N PRO A 33 2.30 -29.46 -22.08
CA PRO A 33 3.42 -29.44 -21.16
C PRO A 33 4.72 -29.04 -21.88
N VAL A 34 5.63 -28.40 -21.14
CA VAL A 34 7.00 -28.18 -21.62
C VAL A 34 7.62 -29.55 -21.92
N GLU A 35 8.37 -29.67 -23.01
CA GLU A 35 8.98 -30.94 -23.40
C GLU A 35 9.85 -31.49 -22.26
N GLY A 36 9.58 -32.73 -21.84
CA GLY A 36 10.30 -33.38 -20.74
C GLY A 36 9.87 -32.92 -19.34
N ALA A 37 8.90 -32.02 -19.20
CA ALA A 37 8.36 -31.64 -17.90
C ALA A 37 7.57 -32.82 -17.27
N PRO A 38 7.83 -33.15 -15.98
CA PRO A 38 7.19 -34.28 -15.31
C PRO A 38 5.82 -33.93 -14.72
N LEU A 39 5.46 -32.66 -14.63
CA LEU A 39 4.13 -32.18 -14.27
C LEU A 39 3.39 -31.69 -15.54
N GLY A 40 2.35 -30.86 -15.38
CA GLY A 40 1.58 -30.33 -16.49
C GLY A 40 2.22 -29.14 -17.22
N TYR A 41 1.37 -28.36 -17.89
CA TYR A 41 1.76 -27.14 -18.61
C TYR A 41 1.84 -25.93 -17.68
N ILE A 42 2.55 -24.90 -18.15
CA ILE A 42 2.69 -23.62 -17.47
C ILE A 42 1.56 -22.69 -17.93
N ILE A 43 0.90 -22.03 -16.97
CA ILE A 43 -0.04 -20.94 -17.21
C ILE A 43 0.64 -19.64 -16.82
N HIS A 44 0.82 -18.73 -17.78
CA HIS A 44 1.26 -17.36 -17.50
C HIS A 44 0.11 -16.56 -16.92
N ASN A 45 0.38 -15.77 -15.87
CA ASN A 45 -0.57 -14.82 -15.28
C ASN A 45 -1.97 -15.45 -15.11
N PRO A 46 -2.09 -16.52 -14.30
CA PRO A 46 -3.27 -17.40 -14.29
C PRO A 46 -4.59 -16.69 -14.00
N TYR A 47 -4.55 -15.52 -13.37
CA TYR A 47 -5.71 -14.71 -13.00
C TYR A 47 -5.71 -13.31 -13.61
N GLU A 48 -4.83 -13.06 -14.59
CA GLU A 48 -4.71 -11.81 -15.34
C GLU A 48 -4.23 -10.56 -14.55
N ASN A 49 -4.28 -10.60 -13.22
CA ASN A 49 -3.98 -9.48 -12.33
C ASN A 49 -2.50 -9.34 -11.93
N ALA A 50 -1.65 -10.36 -12.14
CA ALA A 50 -0.26 -10.38 -11.67
C ALA A 50 0.69 -10.94 -12.75
N PRO A 51 1.11 -10.12 -13.73
CA PRO A 51 1.80 -10.60 -14.94
C PRO A 51 3.17 -11.24 -14.73
N LEU A 52 3.80 -11.01 -13.58
CA LEU A 52 5.09 -11.61 -13.18
C LEU A 52 4.91 -12.87 -12.33
N THR A 53 3.84 -13.59 -12.58
CA THR A 53 3.53 -14.87 -11.95
C THR A 53 3.18 -15.93 -12.98
N ALA A 54 3.32 -17.20 -12.59
CA ALA A 54 2.93 -18.34 -13.39
C ALA A 54 2.42 -19.50 -12.52
N LEU A 55 1.76 -20.48 -13.12
CA LEU A 55 1.30 -21.68 -12.44
C LEU A 55 1.77 -22.93 -13.20
N VAL A 56 2.46 -23.85 -12.53
CA VAL A 56 2.76 -25.17 -13.09
C VAL A 56 1.62 -26.13 -12.71
N THR A 57 0.80 -26.49 -13.68
CA THR A 57 -0.34 -27.39 -13.44
C THR A 57 0.11 -28.80 -13.05
N LEU A 58 -0.72 -29.53 -12.29
CA LEU A 58 -0.33 -30.84 -11.75
C LEU A 58 -0.49 -31.99 -12.72
N ALA A 59 -1.29 -31.87 -13.79
CA ALA A 59 -1.61 -32.97 -14.72
C ALA A 59 -2.05 -34.30 -14.04
N GLY A 60 -2.74 -34.22 -12.90
CA GLY A 60 -3.20 -35.38 -12.12
C GLY A 60 -2.18 -35.97 -11.15
N HIS A 61 -0.99 -35.38 -11.04
CA HIS A 61 0.01 -35.75 -10.04
C HIS A 61 -0.44 -35.30 -8.64
N THR A 62 -0.18 -36.15 -7.64
CA THR A 62 -0.38 -35.83 -6.23
C THR A 62 0.98 -35.57 -5.61
N ILE A 63 1.25 -34.31 -5.28
CA ILE A 63 2.55 -33.84 -4.82
C ILE A 63 2.43 -33.20 -3.44
N SER A 64 3.56 -33.09 -2.73
CA SER A 64 3.64 -32.46 -1.41
C SER A 64 5.01 -31.82 -1.18
N ALA A 65 5.13 -31.04 -0.10
CA ALA A 65 6.37 -30.40 0.35
C ALA A 65 7.03 -29.60 -0.78
N VAL A 66 6.23 -28.78 -1.48
CA VAL A 66 6.70 -28.07 -2.67
C VAL A 66 7.65 -26.95 -2.27
N GLU A 67 8.80 -26.91 -2.93
CA GLU A 67 9.77 -25.81 -2.86
C GLU A 67 9.96 -25.25 -4.27
N VAL A 68 9.90 -23.93 -4.39
CA VAL A 68 10.17 -23.22 -5.63
C VAL A 68 11.39 -22.34 -5.44
N THR A 69 12.28 -22.36 -6.43
CA THR A 69 13.38 -21.40 -6.55
C THR A 69 13.26 -20.67 -7.89
N VAL A 70 13.02 -19.36 -7.87
CA VAL A 70 13.21 -18.49 -9.04
C VAL A 70 14.64 -17.99 -9.03
N HIS A 71 15.41 -18.35 -10.06
CA HIS A 71 16.84 -18.04 -10.14
C HIS A 71 17.08 -16.58 -10.49
N ALA A 72 18.18 -16.04 -10.00
CA ALA A 72 18.68 -14.72 -10.38
C ALA A 72 18.79 -14.58 -11.91
N ASN A 73 18.53 -13.37 -12.40
CA ASN A 73 18.69 -12.99 -13.80
C ASN A 73 20.15 -12.91 -14.23
N ASP A 74 21.07 -12.57 -13.32
CA ASP A 74 22.51 -12.49 -13.53
C ASP A 74 23.32 -12.73 -12.23
N GLU A 75 24.59 -12.29 -12.17
CA GLU A 75 25.49 -12.47 -11.02
C GLU A 75 25.15 -11.55 -9.83
N ASP A 76 24.53 -10.40 -10.09
CA ASP A 76 24.16 -9.40 -9.07
C ASP A 76 22.68 -9.55 -8.63
N GLY A 77 21.88 -10.29 -9.40
CA GLY A 77 20.47 -10.55 -9.12
C GLY A 77 20.19 -11.45 -7.91
N VAL A 78 18.96 -11.37 -7.40
CA VAL A 78 18.50 -12.11 -6.21
C VAL A 78 17.68 -13.35 -6.58
N SER A 79 18.13 -14.53 -6.13
CA SER A 79 17.32 -15.75 -6.22
C SER A 79 16.27 -15.78 -5.11
N LEU A 80 15.03 -16.17 -5.43
CA LEU A 80 13.94 -16.30 -4.47
C LEU A 80 13.64 -17.78 -4.25
N THR A 81 13.76 -18.26 -3.01
CA THR A 81 13.38 -19.63 -2.64
C THR A 81 12.31 -19.61 -1.56
N TYR A 82 11.22 -20.33 -1.80
CA TYR A 82 10.09 -20.40 -0.87
C TYR A 82 9.42 -21.77 -0.92
N GLN A 83 8.77 -22.12 0.19
CA GLN A 83 7.90 -23.28 0.27
C GLN A 83 6.48 -22.89 -0.15
N VAL A 84 5.74 -23.87 -0.65
CA VAL A 84 4.31 -23.74 -0.92
C VAL A 84 3.60 -24.85 -0.17
N ASP A 85 2.64 -24.48 0.67
CA ASP A 85 1.86 -25.44 1.43
C ASP A 85 1.00 -26.30 0.51
N ASP A 86 0.81 -27.57 0.87
CA ASP A 86 0.09 -28.55 0.05
C ASP A 86 -1.35 -28.07 -0.26
N MET A 87 -2.00 -27.42 0.72
CA MET A 87 -3.32 -26.83 0.53
C MET A 87 -3.27 -25.67 -0.46
N ARG A 88 -2.21 -24.86 -0.44
CA ARG A 88 -2.05 -23.76 -1.37
C ARG A 88 -1.84 -24.23 -2.81
N VAL A 89 -1.08 -25.31 -3.01
CA VAL A 89 -0.93 -25.96 -4.32
C VAL A 89 -2.31 -26.37 -4.88
N MET A 90 -3.18 -26.91 -4.02
CA MET A 90 -4.52 -27.33 -4.42
C MET A 90 -5.47 -26.14 -4.68
N ASP A 91 -5.41 -25.11 -3.84
CA ASP A 91 -6.23 -23.91 -3.95
C ASP A 91 -5.91 -23.10 -5.22
N GLU A 92 -4.64 -23.04 -5.62
CA GLU A 92 -4.21 -22.40 -6.86
C GLU A 92 -4.38 -23.31 -8.11
N GLY A 93 -4.63 -24.60 -7.91
CA GLY A 93 -4.76 -25.58 -9.01
C GLY A 93 -3.42 -26.00 -9.65
N GLY A 94 -2.31 -25.82 -8.94
CA GLY A 94 -0.95 -26.07 -9.42
C GLY A 94 0.11 -25.49 -8.51
N VAL A 95 1.38 -25.60 -8.88
CA VAL A 95 2.48 -24.97 -8.14
C VAL A 95 2.56 -23.49 -8.52
N PRO A 96 2.27 -22.55 -7.59
CA PRO A 96 2.38 -21.13 -7.83
C PRO A 96 3.85 -20.71 -7.98
N ILE A 97 4.14 -19.97 -9.04
CA ILE A 97 5.45 -19.39 -9.32
C ILE A 97 5.31 -17.87 -9.20
N PHE A 98 5.75 -17.36 -8.07
CA PHE A 98 5.87 -15.94 -7.74
C PHE A 98 7.31 -15.44 -7.96
N GLY A 99 7.46 -14.15 -8.30
CA GLY A 99 8.76 -13.48 -8.26
C GLY A 99 9.53 -13.48 -9.58
N LEU A 100 8.84 -13.60 -10.72
CA LEU A 100 9.50 -13.60 -12.03
C LEU A 100 10.01 -12.20 -12.39
N TYR A 101 11.13 -12.11 -13.09
CA TYR A 101 11.64 -10.87 -13.67
C TYR A 101 10.83 -10.48 -14.91
N PRO A 102 10.63 -9.19 -15.22
CA PRO A 102 10.01 -8.72 -16.46
C PRO A 102 10.95 -8.85 -17.67
N ALA A 103 10.37 -8.99 -18.87
CA ALA A 103 11.08 -9.04 -20.15
C ALA A 103 12.26 -10.04 -20.20
N PHE A 104 12.16 -11.12 -19.42
CA PHE A 104 13.27 -12.03 -19.19
C PHE A 104 12.86 -13.49 -19.37
N MET A 105 13.76 -14.30 -19.92
CA MET A 105 13.60 -15.75 -19.96
C MET A 105 13.94 -16.32 -18.58
N ASN A 106 12.96 -16.22 -17.68
CA ASN A 106 13.07 -16.68 -16.32
C ASN A 106 13.38 -18.17 -16.29
N GLN A 107 14.21 -18.56 -15.32
CA GLN A 107 14.47 -19.95 -15.00
C GLN A 107 14.01 -20.18 -13.57
N PHE A 108 13.27 -21.26 -13.33
CA PHE A 108 12.85 -21.62 -11.99
C PHE A 108 12.86 -23.12 -11.78
N THR A 109 13.22 -23.55 -10.58
CA THR A 109 13.25 -24.95 -10.17
C THR A 109 12.07 -25.22 -9.25
N VAL A 110 11.32 -26.27 -9.55
CA VAL A 110 10.30 -26.80 -8.63
C VAL A 110 10.82 -28.12 -8.08
N LYS A 111 10.81 -28.27 -6.76
CA LYS A 111 11.08 -29.53 -6.06
C LYS A 111 9.83 -29.95 -5.30
N TRP A 112 9.52 -31.23 -5.31
CA TRP A 112 8.35 -31.77 -4.61
C TRP A 112 8.59 -33.21 -4.20
N THR A 113 7.73 -33.73 -3.34
CA THR A 113 7.69 -35.14 -2.96
C THR A 113 6.49 -35.80 -3.62
N GLU A 114 6.70 -36.92 -4.29
CA GLU A 114 5.65 -37.74 -4.90
C GLU A 114 5.96 -39.21 -4.63
N ASN A 115 4.97 -39.96 -4.10
CA ASN A 115 5.13 -41.37 -3.71
C ASN A 115 6.33 -41.63 -2.76
N GLY A 116 6.65 -40.67 -1.90
CA GLY A 116 7.78 -40.74 -0.97
C GLY A 116 9.15 -40.42 -1.59
N GLU A 117 9.22 -40.13 -2.89
CA GLU A 117 10.46 -39.76 -3.58
C GLU A 117 10.53 -38.24 -3.78
N ARG A 118 11.70 -37.64 -3.49
CA ARG A 118 11.98 -36.24 -3.79
C ARG A 118 12.32 -36.09 -5.27
N LYS A 119 11.55 -35.27 -5.98
CA LYS A 119 11.72 -34.96 -7.40
C LYS A 119 12.01 -33.48 -7.59
N SER A 120 12.58 -33.13 -8.75
CA SER A 120 12.95 -31.77 -9.11
C SER A 120 12.86 -31.58 -10.63
N HIS A 121 12.46 -30.40 -11.07
CA HIS A 121 12.49 -30.03 -12.48
C HIS A 121 12.77 -28.53 -12.67
N ASN A 122 13.49 -28.20 -13.75
CA ASN A 122 13.82 -26.83 -14.12
C ASN A 122 12.94 -26.41 -15.29
N TYR A 123 12.21 -25.31 -15.10
CA TYR A 123 11.35 -24.72 -16.10
C TYR A 123 11.96 -23.42 -16.62
N LYS A 124 11.54 -23.02 -17.82
CA LYS A 124 11.86 -21.72 -18.40
C LYS A 124 10.60 -21.06 -18.94
N MET A 125 10.50 -19.75 -18.77
CA MET A 125 9.37 -18.98 -19.29
C MET A 125 9.77 -17.54 -19.55
N LEU A 126 9.42 -17.03 -20.74
CA LEU A 126 9.51 -15.61 -21.05
C LEU A 126 8.30 -14.89 -20.45
N THR A 127 8.55 -13.80 -19.75
CA THR A 127 7.55 -12.87 -19.23
C THR A 127 7.45 -11.62 -20.10
N PRO A 128 6.31 -10.92 -20.09
CA PRO A 128 6.19 -9.61 -20.72
C PRO A 128 7.05 -8.57 -19.98
N ASP A 129 7.26 -7.42 -20.60
CA ASP A 129 7.80 -6.25 -19.91
C ASP A 129 6.76 -5.66 -18.92
N ILE A 130 7.20 -4.72 -18.09
CA ILE A 130 6.33 -3.98 -17.17
C ILE A 130 5.41 -3.04 -17.95
N ASP A 131 4.12 -3.11 -17.64
CA ASP A 131 3.11 -2.14 -18.07
C ASP A 131 2.20 -1.81 -16.86
N MET A 132 2.56 -0.74 -16.16
CA MET A 132 1.77 -0.19 -15.04
C MET A 132 0.89 0.98 -15.50
N GLY A 133 0.63 1.10 -16.80
CA GLY A 133 -0.05 2.24 -17.39
C GLY A 133 0.89 3.34 -17.87
N PHE A 134 0.32 4.24 -18.69
CA PHE A 134 1.03 5.38 -19.26
C PHE A 134 0.36 6.70 -18.89
N SER A 135 1.15 7.74 -18.63
CA SER A 135 0.69 9.14 -18.54
C SER A 135 1.47 10.04 -19.52
N GLU A 136 1.05 11.30 -19.69
CA GLU A 136 1.72 12.26 -20.57
C GLU A 136 3.05 12.78 -20.01
N SER A 137 3.23 12.80 -18.68
CA SER A 137 4.40 13.36 -17.99
C SER A 137 5.44 12.31 -17.58
N GLN A 138 5.21 11.06 -17.97
CA GLN A 138 6.06 9.91 -17.66
C GLN A 138 7.33 9.89 -18.52
N TRP A 139 8.49 9.63 -17.91
CA TRP A 139 9.79 9.51 -18.58
C TRP A 139 10.41 8.10 -18.54
N ALA A 140 9.86 7.19 -17.73
CA ALA A 140 10.29 5.79 -17.67
C ALA A 140 9.08 4.86 -17.50
N LYS A 141 9.20 3.58 -17.86
CA LYS A 141 8.09 2.60 -17.78
C LYS A 141 7.66 2.22 -16.36
N ALA A 142 8.54 2.44 -15.39
CA ALA A 142 8.37 2.09 -13.97
C ALA A 142 9.33 2.96 -13.13
N PRO A 143 9.09 3.12 -11.82
CA PRO A 143 10.03 3.76 -10.91
C PRO A 143 11.44 3.18 -11.04
N LEU A 144 12.46 4.03 -10.87
CA LEU A 144 13.86 3.61 -10.92
C LEU A 144 14.32 3.34 -9.49
N VAL A 145 14.93 2.18 -9.26
CA VAL A 145 15.33 1.74 -7.92
C VAL A 145 16.85 1.75 -7.84
N GLU A 146 17.38 2.50 -6.89
CA GLU A 146 18.80 2.55 -6.57
C GLU A 146 19.02 1.95 -5.18
N VAL A 147 19.77 0.85 -5.12
CA VAL A 147 20.14 0.19 -3.87
C VAL A 147 21.43 0.80 -3.36
N GLU A 148 21.35 1.54 -2.26
CA GLU A 148 22.51 2.18 -1.64
C GLU A 148 23.22 1.21 -0.69
N HIS A 149 22.47 0.47 0.13
CA HIS A 149 23.03 -0.44 1.12
C HIS A 149 22.08 -1.59 1.47
N VAL A 150 22.63 -2.81 1.62
CA VAL A 150 21.91 -4.00 2.11
C VAL A 150 22.88 -4.91 2.86
N ASP A 151 22.63 -5.10 4.14
CA ASP A 151 23.34 -6.05 4.98
C ASP A 151 23.05 -7.51 4.58
N ALA A 152 23.99 -8.41 4.88
CA ALA A 152 23.95 -9.80 4.41
C ALA A 152 22.70 -10.58 4.89
N ASP A 153 22.24 -10.31 6.12
CA ASP A 153 21.05 -10.90 6.74
C ASP A 153 19.75 -10.25 6.27
N PHE A 154 19.79 -9.21 5.42
CA PHE A 154 18.63 -8.55 4.83
C PHE A 154 18.44 -8.83 3.33
N LYS A 155 19.37 -9.53 2.67
CA LYS A 155 19.32 -9.83 1.22
C LYS A 155 18.12 -10.64 0.73
N ASP A 156 17.37 -11.26 1.63
CA ASP A 156 16.13 -11.99 1.34
C ASP A 156 14.87 -11.11 1.40
N ARG A 157 15.00 -9.83 1.77
CA ARG A 157 13.86 -8.90 1.86
C ARG A 157 13.20 -8.68 0.50
N LEU A 158 11.87 -8.63 0.53
CA LEU A 158 11.03 -8.14 -0.54
C LEU A 158 10.16 -7.02 0.02
N TYR A 159 10.10 -5.90 -0.71
CA TYR A 159 9.31 -4.75 -0.31
C TYR A 159 8.20 -4.56 -1.32
N PHE A 160 6.96 -4.71 -0.88
CA PHE A 160 5.81 -4.19 -1.59
C PHE A 160 5.81 -2.68 -1.46
N VAL A 161 5.62 -1.97 -2.57
CA VAL A 161 5.58 -0.53 -2.66
C VAL A 161 4.35 -0.12 -3.45
N ASN A 162 3.68 0.93 -2.98
CA ASN A 162 2.55 1.55 -3.66
C ASN A 162 2.94 2.96 -4.14
N TRP A 163 2.59 3.27 -5.39
CA TRP A 163 2.74 4.56 -6.04
C TRP A 163 1.43 5.13 -6.53
N THR A 164 1.23 6.41 -6.27
CA THR A 164 0.04 7.17 -6.67
C THR A 164 0.32 8.05 -7.85
N ASN A 165 -0.53 7.94 -8.87
CA ASN A 165 -0.50 8.82 -10.01
C ASN A 165 -1.92 9.00 -10.56
N ALA A 166 -2.19 10.19 -11.09
CA ALA A 166 -3.41 10.43 -11.84
C ALA A 166 -3.39 9.54 -13.10
N ASP A 167 -4.53 8.97 -13.45
CA ASP A 167 -4.62 8.08 -14.60
C ASP A 167 -4.69 8.83 -15.95
N GLY A 168 -4.82 10.17 -15.89
CA GLY A 168 -5.00 11.06 -17.04
C GLY A 168 -6.40 10.97 -17.68
N LYS A 169 -7.27 10.07 -17.21
CA LYS A 169 -8.63 9.89 -17.70
C LYS A 169 -9.56 10.46 -16.63
N ALA A 170 -10.17 11.62 -16.91
CA ALA A 170 -11.16 12.14 -15.99
C ALA A 170 -12.31 11.12 -15.81
N ALA A 171 -12.47 10.58 -14.60
CA ALA A 171 -13.65 9.81 -14.24
C ALA A 171 -14.88 10.72 -14.45
N PRO A 172 -15.81 10.40 -15.38
CA PRO A 172 -16.96 11.26 -15.65
C PRO A 172 -18.05 11.14 -14.56
N LEU A 173 -17.77 10.37 -13.51
CA LEU A 173 -18.71 10.02 -12.45
C LEU A 173 -18.48 10.92 -11.24
N MET A 174 -19.58 11.23 -10.56
CA MET A 174 -19.59 11.98 -9.29
C MET A 174 -20.75 11.49 -8.45
N HIS A 175 -20.66 11.71 -7.14
CA HIS A 175 -21.82 11.50 -6.28
C HIS A 175 -22.95 12.47 -6.65
N ASN A 176 -24.17 12.10 -6.30
CA ASN A 176 -25.40 12.81 -6.66
C ASN A 176 -25.60 14.17 -5.97
N ASN A 177 -24.71 14.59 -5.07
CA ASN A 177 -24.79 15.86 -4.34
C ASN A 177 -23.76 16.88 -4.87
N ALA A 178 -24.11 17.66 -5.89
CA ALA A 178 -23.15 18.57 -6.54
C ALA A 178 -22.60 19.68 -5.63
N ASP A 179 -23.35 20.11 -4.61
CA ASP A 179 -22.93 21.20 -3.70
C ASP A 179 -22.00 20.72 -2.57
N ALA A 180 -22.01 19.41 -2.29
CA ALA A 180 -21.15 18.77 -1.30
C ALA A 180 -20.83 17.34 -1.78
N PRO A 181 -19.99 17.20 -2.84
CA PRO A 181 -19.90 16.00 -3.65
C PRO A 181 -19.15 14.84 -3.00
N GLY A 182 -18.50 15.01 -1.86
CA GLY A 182 -17.62 13.99 -1.31
C GLY A 182 -16.25 14.05 -1.99
N ALA A 183 -15.60 12.90 -2.14
CA ALA A 183 -14.25 12.77 -2.68
C ALA A 183 -14.16 11.77 -3.85
N PHE A 184 -15.25 11.53 -4.58
CA PHE A 184 -15.26 10.56 -5.71
C PHE A 184 -14.21 10.88 -6.79
N SER A 185 -13.92 12.16 -7.02
CA SER A 185 -12.91 12.61 -7.99
C SER A 185 -11.50 12.10 -7.70
N TRP A 186 -11.30 11.49 -6.53
CA TRP A 186 -10.05 10.92 -6.08
C TRP A 186 -9.84 9.53 -6.70
N ASP A 187 -9.44 9.57 -7.96
CA ASP A 187 -9.29 8.43 -8.85
C ASP A 187 -7.88 8.38 -9.47
N GLY A 188 -7.35 7.18 -9.69
CA GLY A 188 -6.06 7.03 -10.36
C GLY A 188 -5.61 5.59 -10.48
N LYS A 189 -4.57 5.36 -11.29
CA LYS A 189 -4.09 4.00 -11.57
C LYS A 189 -3.43 3.43 -10.33
N PRO A 190 -3.69 2.17 -9.98
CA PRO A 190 -2.95 1.52 -8.92
C PRO A 190 -1.49 1.29 -9.35
N GLY A 191 -0.55 1.79 -8.57
CA GLY A 191 0.90 1.61 -8.80
C GLY A 191 1.51 0.61 -7.81
N PHE A 192 0.99 -0.61 -7.74
CA PHE A 192 1.43 -1.62 -6.78
C PHE A 192 2.50 -2.54 -7.39
N PHE A 193 3.66 -2.63 -6.75
CA PHE A 193 4.74 -3.52 -7.18
C PHE A 193 5.57 -4.03 -6.00
N ILE A 194 6.36 -5.07 -6.23
CA ILE A 194 7.30 -5.61 -5.25
C ILE A 194 8.70 -5.52 -5.82
N ILE A 195 9.64 -5.00 -5.03
CA ILE A 195 11.07 -4.97 -5.33
C ILE A 195 11.84 -5.93 -4.43
N ASP A 196 12.96 -6.45 -4.93
CA ASP A 196 13.97 -7.13 -4.12
C ASP A 196 15.13 -6.19 -3.72
N THR A 197 16.11 -6.74 -3.02
CA THR A 197 17.29 -6.00 -2.55
C THR A 197 18.36 -5.78 -3.61
N ALA A 198 18.17 -6.23 -4.85
CA ALA A 198 18.95 -5.80 -6.02
C ALA A 198 18.26 -4.64 -6.76
N GLY A 199 17.06 -4.24 -6.32
CA GLY A 199 16.27 -3.18 -6.93
C GLY A 199 15.40 -3.66 -8.10
N ASP A 200 15.34 -4.96 -8.36
CA ASP A 200 14.55 -5.52 -9.44
C ASP A 200 13.07 -5.62 -9.04
N ILE A 201 12.17 -5.28 -9.97
CA ILE A 201 10.73 -5.49 -9.80
C ILE A 201 10.42 -6.98 -10.00
N ARG A 202 9.89 -7.62 -8.95
CA ARG A 202 9.58 -9.06 -8.87
C ARG A 202 8.09 -9.38 -8.94
N TRP A 203 7.25 -8.34 -8.89
CA TRP A 203 5.80 -8.45 -9.00
C TRP A 203 5.21 -7.07 -9.30
N TYR A 204 4.11 -7.02 -10.04
CA TYR A 204 3.28 -5.81 -10.13
C TYR A 204 1.81 -6.19 -10.34
N MET A 205 0.92 -5.31 -9.90
CA MET A 205 -0.50 -5.43 -10.14
C MET A 205 -0.85 -4.86 -11.51
N ASN A 206 -1.56 -5.64 -12.32
CA ASN A 206 -2.09 -5.17 -13.59
C ASN A 206 -3.16 -4.08 -13.33
N PRO A 207 -2.93 -2.82 -13.72
CA PRO A 207 -3.87 -1.74 -13.46
C PRO A 207 -5.13 -1.83 -14.33
N TYR A 208 -5.06 -2.50 -15.48
CA TYR A 208 -6.16 -2.54 -16.45
C TYR A 208 -7.28 -3.51 -16.06
N THR A 209 -7.00 -4.47 -15.18
CA THR A 209 -7.97 -5.48 -14.73
C THR A 209 -8.54 -5.15 -13.35
N THR A 210 -7.87 -4.29 -12.58
CA THR A 210 -8.22 -4.00 -11.18
C THR A 210 -8.89 -2.65 -10.99
N HIS A 211 -8.87 -1.79 -12.02
CA HIS A 211 -9.42 -0.44 -11.99
C HIS A 211 -10.09 -0.08 -13.34
N ASP A 212 -11.25 0.59 -13.27
CA ASP A 212 -11.93 1.19 -14.43
C ASP A 212 -12.64 2.50 -14.03
N ALA A 213 -12.05 3.63 -14.43
CA ALA A 213 -12.58 4.99 -14.19
C ALA A 213 -14.00 5.24 -14.74
N LYS A 214 -14.52 4.38 -15.63
CA LYS A 214 -15.89 4.49 -16.18
C LYS A 214 -16.94 3.77 -15.34
N SER A 215 -16.52 2.99 -14.36
CA SER A 215 -17.40 2.17 -13.54
C SER A 215 -17.35 2.66 -12.09
N PHE A 216 -18.52 3.00 -11.54
CA PHE A 216 -18.63 3.56 -10.19
C PHE A 216 -18.03 2.63 -9.11
N ASP A 217 -18.20 1.32 -9.27
CA ASP A 217 -17.78 0.32 -8.28
C ASP A 217 -16.27 0.01 -8.37
N SER A 218 -15.63 0.25 -9.52
CA SER A 218 -14.21 -0.08 -9.76
C SER A 218 -13.32 1.13 -10.02
N ALA A 219 -13.89 2.33 -10.01
CA ALA A 219 -13.15 3.58 -9.94
C ALA A 219 -12.70 3.84 -8.48
N GLY A 220 -11.96 4.92 -8.33
CA GLY A 220 -11.25 5.27 -7.11
C GLY A 220 -9.81 4.76 -7.15
N TYR A 221 -9.03 5.39 -6.29
CA TYR A 221 -7.62 5.09 -6.15
C TYR A 221 -7.39 3.94 -5.14
N ALA A 222 -6.58 2.94 -5.50
CA ALA A 222 -6.33 1.76 -4.66
C ALA A 222 -5.34 2.07 -3.52
N MET A 223 -5.72 1.78 -2.27
CA MET A 223 -4.95 2.19 -1.09
C MET A 223 -4.99 1.20 0.06
N GLY A 224 -4.04 1.39 0.99
CA GLY A 224 -4.05 0.67 2.26
C GLY A 224 -3.88 -0.82 2.05
N MET A 225 -2.99 -1.21 1.13
CA MET A 225 -2.76 -2.63 0.89
C MET A 225 -2.04 -3.23 2.10
N ASN A 226 -2.70 -4.17 2.76
CA ASN A 226 -2.20 -4.86 3.94
C ASN A 226 -2.17 -6.37 3.68
N VAL A 227 -1.10 -7.03 4.14
CA VAL A 227 -1.07 -8.50 4.23
C VAL A 227 -1.96 -8.97 5.38
N THR A 228 -2.88 -9.87 5.05
CA THR A 228 -3.84 -10.54 5.95
C THR A 228 -3.21 -11.78 6.60
N LYS A 229 -3.82 -12.27 7.68
CA LYS A 229 -3.31 -13.42 8.44
C LYS A 229 -3.24 -14.71 7.61
N ASP A 230 -4.13 -14.86 6.63
CA ASP A 230 -4.18 -16.00 5.71
C ASP A 230 -3.32 -15.81 4.45
N GLY A 231 -2.40 -14.84 4.47
CA GLY A 231 -1.39 -14.70 3.42
C GLY A 231 -1.85 -13.99 2.17
N ASN A 232 -2.99 -13.30 2.21
CA ASN A 232 -3.53 -12.54 1.08
C ASN A 232 -3.37 -11.03 1.29
N MET A 233 -3.67 -10.25 0.27
CA MET A 233 -3.62 -8.79 0.30
C MET A 233 -5.04 -8.23 0.38
N VAL A 234 -5.29 -7.26 1.26
CA VAL A 234 -6.55 -6.52 1.35
C VAL A 234 -6.29 -5.04 1.11
N TRP A 235 -7.16 -4.37 0.35
CA TRP A 235 -7.07 -2.92 0.10
C TRP A 235 -8.45 -2.31 -0.14
N VAL A 236 -8.52 -0.98 -0.09
CA VAL A 236 -9.72 -0.19 -0.42
C VAL A 236 -9.55 0.51 -1.75
N GLN A 237 -10.64 0.73 -2.47
CA GLN A 237 -10.64 1.43 -3.74
C GLN A 237 -12.01 2.06 -3.98
N GLY A 238 -12.08 3.39 -3.80
CA GLY A 238 -13.29 4.16 -4.05
C GLY A 238 -14.50 3.67 -3.27
N GLN A 239 -15.38 2.93 -3.95
CA GLN A 239 -16.69 2.53 -3.42
C GLN A 239 -16.72 1.11 -2.86
N GLY A 240 -15.55 0.48 -2.72
CA GLY A 240 -15.42 -0.88 -2.22
C GLY A 240 -14.05 -1.21 -1.65
N TRP A 241 -13.89 -2.50 -1.33
CA TRP A 241 -12.66 -3.09 -0.86
C TRP A 241 -12.50 -4.50 -1.43
N LYS A 242 -11.26 -4.95 -1.51
CA LYS A 242 -10.86 -6.13 -2.28
C LYS A 242 -9.88 -6.97 -1.48
N LYS A 243 -9.96 -8.29 -1.65
CA LYS A 243 -8.98 -9.26 -1.13
C LYS A 243 -8.44 -10.10 -2.28
N MET A 244 -7.12 -10.20 -2.43
CA MET A 244 -6.46 -10.90 -3.54
C MET A 244 -5.25 -11.68 -3.05
N SER A 245 -5.03 -12.86 -3.63
CA SER A 245 -3.79 -13.60 -3.42
C SER A 245 -2.58 -12.91 -4.08
N ILE A 246 -1.36 -13.27 -3.65
CA ILE A 246 -0.13 -12.82 -4.32
C ILE A 246 -0.03 -13.30 -5.78
N MET A 247 -0.76 -14.36 -6.15
CA MET A 247 -0.84 -14.86 -7.53
C MET A 247 -1.81 -14.07 -8.41
N GLY A 248 -2.56 -13.11 -7.84
CA GLY A 248 -3.52 -12.29 -8.56
C GLY A 248 -4.95 -12.85 -8.55
N ARG A 249 -5.23 -13.95 -7.85
CA ARG A 249 -6.60 -14.48 -7.68
C ARG A 249 -7.40 -13.54 -6.77
N MET A 250 -8.44 -12.91 -7.32
CA MET A 250 -9.41 -12.15 -6.55
C MET A 250 -10.22 -13.11 -5.67
N ILE A 251 -10.08 -12.99 -4.36
CA ILE A 251 -10.74 -13.82 -3.35
C ILE A 251 -12.11 -13.25 -3.03
N SER A 252 -12.17 -11.93 -2.83
CA SER A 252 -13.42 -11.22 -2.63
C SER A 252 -13.33 -9.78 -3.10
N GLU A 253 -14.48 -9.24 -3.48
CA GLU A 253 -14.70 -7.84 -3.83
C GLU A 253 -16.06 -7.45 -3.28
N HIS A 254 -16.09 -6.39 -2.49
CA HIS A 254 -17.28 -5.95 -1.78
C HIS A 254 -17.47 -4.45 -1.97
N ASN A 255 -18.70 -4.07 -2.32
CA ASN A 255 -19.13 -2.68 -2.21
C ASN A 255 -19.24 -2.29 -0.73
N LEU A 256 -19.06 -1.01 -0.43
CA LEU A 256 -19.27 -0.50 0.93
C LEU A 256 -20.74 -0.67 1.38
N PRO A 257 -20.99 -0.85 2.68
CA PRO A 257 -22.35 -0.85 3.21
C PRO A 257 -23.07 0.46 2.86
N GLY A 258 -24.36 0.39 2.55
CA GLY A 258 -25.04 1.38 1.70
C GLY A 258 -25.04 2.86 2.14
N ASN A 259 -24.70 3.20 3.39
CA ASN A 259 -24.56 4.59 3.86
C ASN A 259 -23.13 5.15 3.71
N PHE A 260 -22.17 4.32 3.35
CA PHE A 260 -20.76 4.68 3.29
C PHE A 260 -20.27 4.74 1.85
N ILE A 261 -19.35 5.66 1.60
CA ILE A 261 -18.75 5.98 0.30
C ILE A 261 -17.27 6.33 0.49
N ASP A 262 -16.53 6.45 -0.61
CA ASP A 262 -15.17 7.03 -0.66
C ASP A 262 -14.16 6.38 0.31
N ALA A 263 -14.18 5.05 0.36
CA ALA A 263 -13.15 4.28 1.06
C ALA A 263 -11.78 4.54 0.45
N SER A 264 -10.84 4.89 1.31
CA SER A 264 -9.50 5.27 0.89
C SER A 264 -8.54 5.21 2.08
N HIS A 265 -7.24 5.25 1.79
CA HIS A 265 -6.11 5.24 2.71
C HIS A 265 -5.90 3.91 3.47
N GLU A 266 -6.91 3.41 4.18
CA GLU A 266 -6.78 2.21 5.00
C GLU A 266 -7.95 1.25 4.82
N GLY A 267 -7.60 -0.01 4.54
CA GLY A 267 -8.41 -1.19 4.76
C GLY A 267 -7.51 -2.25 5.38
N ILE A 268 -7.79 -2.64 6.63
CA ILE A 268 -6.91 -3.55 7.39
C ILE A 268 -7.72 -4.63 8.09
N GLU A 269 -7.25 -5.87 8.01
CA GLU A 269 -7.84 -6.98 8.77
C GLU A 269 -7.37 -6.90 10.23
N GLY A 270 -8.30 -6.73 11.16
CA GLY A 270 -8.02 -6.74 12.59
C GLY A 270 -7.81 -8.16 13.11
N ALA A 271 -7.28 -8.28 14.33
CA ALA A 271 -7.05 -9.58 14.98
C ALA A 271 -8.34 -10.41 15.18
N ASN A 272 -9.51 -9.79 15.11
CA ASN A 272 -10.82 -10.45 15.17
C ASN A 272 -11.27 -11.04 13.81
N GLY A 273 -10.50 -10.83 12.73
CA GLY A 273 -10.79 -11.30 11.38
C GLY A 273 -11.78 -10.43 10.60
N ASN A 274 -12.23 -9.31 11.17
CA ASN A 274 -13.01 -8.30 10.47
C ASN A 274 -12.09 -7.29 9.78
N VAL A 275 -12.60 -6.59 8.77
CA VAL A 275 -11.88 -5.53 8.06
C VAL A 275 -12.34 -4.18 8.56
N PHE A 276 -11.39 -3.36 9.01
CA PHE A 276 -11.61 -1.96 9.40
C PHE A 276 -11.26 -1.07 8.21
N ILE A 277 -12.19 -0.21 7.83
CA ILE A 277 -12.10 0.61 6.61
C ILE A 277 -12.35 2.06 6.97
N ARG A 278 -11.50 2.95 6.47
CA ARG A 278 -11.73 4.39 6.50
C ARG A 278 -12.63 4.77 5.33
N ALA A 279 -13.77 5.38 5.62
CA ALA A 279 -14.76 5.80 4.64
C ALA A 279 -15.27 7.23 4.91
N ALA A 280 -16.31 7.62 4.16
CA ALA A 280 -17.17 8.77 4.38
C ALA A 280 -18.64 8.31 4.45
N ALA A 281 -19.51 9.18 4.95
CA ALA A 281 -20.95 8.97 4.96
C ALA A 281 -21.60 9.79 3.83
N LYS A 282 -22.50 9.16 3.08
CA LYS A 282 -23.29 9.86 2.07
C LYS A 282 -24.56 10.46 2.68
N ASP A 283 -25.10 11.51 2.06
CA ASP A 283 -26.38 12.12 2.45
C ASP A 283 -26.46 12.44 3.97
N TYR A 284 -25.33 12.82 4.57
CA TYR A 284 -25.22 13.13 5.99
C TYR A 284 -25.92 14.45 6.29
N ARG A 285 -26.80 14.45 7.30
CA ARG A 285 -27.47 15.66 7.76
C ARG A 285 -26.71 16.30 8.91
N THR A 286 -26.11 17.45 8.65
CA THR A 286 -25.41 18.25 9.64
C THR A 286 -26.37 18.83 10.69
N SER A 287 -25.83 19.32 11.81
CA SER A 287 -26.61 19.92 12.89
C SER A 287 -27.40 21.18 12.48
N ASP A 288 -26.92 21.92 11.48
CA ASP A 288 -27.61 23.04 10.85
C ASP A 288 -28.58 22.62 9.72
N GLY A 289 -28.76 21.32 9.50
CA GLY A 289 -29.76 20.74 8.61
C GLY A 289 -29.32 20.61 7.14
N ARG A 290 -28.09 20.98 6.79
CA ARG A 290 -27.53 20.78 5.44
C ARG A 290 -27.31 19.30 5.16
N LEU A 291 -27.37 18.94 3.87
CA LEU A 291 -27.11 17.59 3.39
C LEU A 291 -25.74 17.56 2.71
N VAL A 292 -24.81 16.76 3.20
CA VAL A 292 -23.44 16.68 2.71
C VAL A 292 -22.99 15.23 2.56
N ASN A 293 -22.09 14.96 1.62
CA ASN A 293 -21.23 13.79 1.74
C ASN A 293 -20.04 14.17 2.62
N THR A 294 -19.79 13.39 3.68
CA THR A 294 -18.68 13.67 4.61
C THR A 294 -17.35 13.32 3.96
N ILE A 295 -16.23 13.68 4.61
CA ILE A 295 -14.90 13.49 4.02
C ILE A 295 -14.00 12.82 5.03
N ARG A 296 -13.66 11.54 4.78
CA ARG A 296 -12.56 10.83 5.45
C ARG A 296 -12.65 10.82 6.99
N ASP A 297 -13.88 10.77 7.50
CA ASP A 297 -14.22 10.97 8.91
C ASP A 297 -15.19 9.88 9.43
N GLN A 298 -15.30 8.77 8.71
CA GLN A 298 -16.01 7.57 9.14
C GLN A 298 -15.05 6.39 9.19
N ILE A 299 -15.18 5.57 10.24
CA ILE A 299 -14.53 4.26 10.30
C ILE A 299 -15.62 3.20 10.34
N ILE A 300 -15.53 2.18 9.50
CA ILE A 300 -16.46 1.05 9.51
C ILE A 300 -15.72 -0.24 9.79
N GLU A 301 -16.38 -1.14 10.49
CA GLU A 301 -15.95 -2.52 10.66
C GLU A 301 -16.91 -3.42 9.89
N VAL A 302 -16.37 -4.25 8.99
CA VAL A 302 -17.15 -5.23 8.22
C VAL A 302 -16.60 -6.63 8.44
N ASP A 303 -17.48 -7.63 8.40
CA ASP A 303 -17.03 -9.02 8.37
C ASP A 303 -16.55 -9.42 6.96
N ASN A 304 -16.00 -10.63 6.83
CA ASN A 304 -15.51 -11.17 5.55
C ASN A 304 -16.59 -11.37 4.46
N THR A 305 -17.88 -11.17 4.79
CA THR A 305 -18.97 -11.17 3.80
C THR A 305 -19.31 -9.76 3.30
N GLY A 306 -18.66 -8.73 3.84
CA GLY A 306 -18.94 -7.32 3.57
C GLY A 306 -20.09 -6.76 4.40
N LYS A 307 -20.59 -7.51 5.40
CA LYS A 307 -21.67 -7.05 6.27
C LYS A 307 -21.10 -6.09 7.31
N LEU A 308 -21.77 -4.94 7.50
CA LEU A 308 -21.46 -3.99 8.56
C LEU A 308 -21.63 -4.63 9.95
N VAL A 309 -20.58 -4.55 10.76
CA VAL A 309 -20.52 -4.99 12.16
C VAL A 309 -20.69 -3.81 13.10
N ASP A 310 -19.94 -2.73 12.86
CA ASP A 310 -19.98 -1.49 13.65
C ASP A 310 -19.44 -0.31 12.84
N TYR A 311 -19.59 0.92 13.34
CA TYR A 311 -19.04 2.12 12.74
C TYR A 311 -18.78 3.23 13.77
N TRP A 312 -17.79 4.08 13.51
CA TRP A 312 -17.45 5.26 14.30
C TRP A 312 -17.65 6.51 13.44
N ASP A 313 -18.65 7.29 13.82
CA ASP A 313 -18.91 8.60 13.22
C ASP A 313 -18.12 9.69 13.96
N LEU A 314 -16.98 10.08 13.39
CA LEU A 314 -16.06 11.00 14.05
C LEU A 314 -16.63 12.42 14.16
N ASN A 315 -17.64 12.76 13.35
CA ASN A 315 -18.35 14.05 13.45
C ASN A 315 -19.07 14.21 14.80
N THR A 316 -19.44 13.09 15.44
CA THR A 316 -20.12 13.10 16.74
C THR A 316 -19.18 12.78 17.91
N ILE A 317 -18.10 12.05 17.63
CA ILE A 317 -17.14 11.61 18.65
C ILE A 317 -16.14 12.73 18.97
N LEU A 318 -15.58 13.37 17.94
CA LEU A 318 -14.53 14.40 18.03
C LEU A 318 -15.10 15.81 17.85
N ASP A 319 -14.27 16.76 17.41
CA ASP A 319 -14.62 18.16 17.22
C ASP A 319 -14.31 18.62 15.78
N PRO A 320 -15.32 18.64 14.89
CA PRO A 320 -15.16 19.12 13.52
C PRO A 320 -14.81 20.60 13.39
N MET A 321 -14.90 21.37 14.48
CA MET A 321 -14.64 22.81 14.48
C MET A 321 -13.23 23.16 14.95
N ARG A 322 -12.44 22.18 15.42
CA ARG A 322 -11.04 22.42 15.80
C ARG A 322 -10.20 22.73 14.55
N ASP A 323 -9.76 23.98 14.45
CA ASP A 323 -9.01 24.55 13.33
C ASP A 323 -7.50 24.67 13.58
N ALA A 324 -7.03 24.38 14.79
CA ALA A 324 -5.67 24.70 15.23
C ALA A 324 -4.57 24.14 14.32
N ALA A 325 -4.71 22.90 13.86
CA ALA A 325 -3.79 22.27 12.90
C ALA A 325 -4.09 22.67 11.45
N LEU A 326 -5.36 22.89 11.09
CA LEU A 326 -5.76 23.36 9.75
C LEU A 326 -5.12 24.73 9.42
N LEU A 327 -5.11 25.66 10.38
CA LEU A 327 -4.48 26.98 10.25
C LEU A 327 -2.96 26.95 10.13
N SER A 328 -2.31 25.81 10.41
CA SER A 328 -0.86 25.66 10.25
C SER A 328 -0.46 24.95 8.96
N LEU A 329 -1.41 24.46 8.16
CA LEU A 329 -1.10 23.68 6.96
C LEU A 329 -0.58 24.56 5.82
N ASP A 330 0.33 23.97 5.05
CA ASP A 330 0.71 24.45 3.73
C ASP A 330 -0.43 24.14 2.73
N ALA A 331 -1.03 25.17 2.16
CA ALA A 331 -2.17 25.04 1.25
C ALA A 331 -1.82 24.30 -0.05
N GLY A 332 -0.55 24.20 -0.43
CA GLY A 332 -0.13 23.41 -1.59
C GLY A 332 -0.06 21.90 -1.37
N ALA A 333 -0.14 21.43 -0.12
CA ALA A 333 -0.16 20.00 0.23
C ALA A 333 -1.44 19.63 1.00
N VAL A 334 -2.59 19.61 0.32
CA VAL A 334 -3.80 18.97 0.87
C VAL A 334 -3.81 17.51 0.46
N CYS A 335 -2.94 16.71 1.09
CA CYS A 335 -2.76 15.29 0.76
C CYS A 335 -2.25 15.14 -0.68
N LEU A 336 -2.95 14.44 -1.57
CA LEU A 336 -2.55 14.37 -2.99
C LEU A 336 -3.21 15.43 -3.89
N ASN A 337 -4.08 16.29 -3.33
CA ASN A 337 -4.58 17.46 -4.06
C ASN A 337 -3.50 18.54 -3.99
N ILE A 338 -2.52 18.44 -4.88
CA ILE A 338 -1.38 19.35 -4.96
C ILE A 338 -1.81 20.59 -5.75
N ASN A 339 -1.78 21.75 -5.10
CA ASN A 339 -1.88 23.03 -5.80
C ASN A 339 -0.54 23.76 -5.71
N LEU A 340 0.20 23.77 -6.83
CA LEU A 340 1.52 24.39 -6.89
C LEU A 340 1.47 25.92 -6.74
N ASP A 341 0.38 26.55 -7.15
CA ASP A 341 0.20 28.00 -7.01
C ASP A 341 0.03 28.42 -5.54
N ASP A 342 -0.46 27.50 -4.70
CA ASP A 342 -0.68 27.70 -3.27
C ASP A 342 0.43 27.07 -2.41
N ALA A 343 1.45 26.45 -3.02
CA ALA A 343 2.55 25.83 -2.29
C ALA A 343 3.35 26.88 -1.52
N GLY A 344 3.45 26.68 -0.21
CA GLY A 344 4.04 27.64 0.71
C GLY A 344 3.10 28.74 1.19
N HIS A 345 1.82 28.72 0.83
CA HIS A 345 0.82 29.60 1.41
C HIS A 345 0.27 28.97 2.70
N GLN A 346 0.40 29.67 3.82
CA GLN A 346 -0.21 29.21 5.06
C GLN A 346 -1.70 29.51 5.03
N THR A 347 -2.51 28.49 5.35
CA THR A 347 -3.96 28.59 5.44
C THR A 347 -4.39 29.69 6.42
N THR A 348 -5.31 30.57 6.01
CA THR A 348 -5.85 31.64 6.87
C THR A 348 -7.25 31.31 7.43
N GLU A 349 -7.69 32.05 8.45
CA GLU A 349 -9.06 31.94 8.97
C GLU A 349 -10.12 32.29 7.90
N GLU A 350 -9.82 33.24 7.00
CA GLU A 350 -10.70 33.60 5.89
C GLU A 350 -10.82 32.46 4.87
N ASP A 351 -9.72 31.78 4.57
CA ASP A 351 -9.72 30.60 3.69
C ASP A 351 -10.61 29.50 4.27
N LEU A 352 -10.46 29.17 5.56
CA LEU A 352 -11.27 28.16 6.24
C LEU A 352 -12.76 28.54 6.30
N ALA A 353 -13.08 29.81 6.54
CA ALA A 353 -14.46 30.29 6.61
C ALA A 353 -15.18 30.20 5.25
N ASN A 354 -14.43 30.39 4.15
CA ASN A 354 -14.97 30.42 2.79
C ASN A 354 -14.79 29.09 2.02
N ALA A 355 -14.11 28.10 2.61
CA ALA A 355 -13.88 26.81 1.96
C ALA A 355 -15.20 26.17 1.47
N PRO A 356 -15.29 25.68 0.22
CA PRO A 356 -16.46 24.94 -0.23
C PRO A 356 -16.59 23.60 0.50
N TYR A 357 -17.77 22.97 0.41
CA TYR A 357 -17.93 21.58 0.80
C TYR A 357 -17.30 20.65 -0.24
N GLY A 358 -16.79 19.51 0.22
CA GLY A 358 -16.04 18.56 -0.59
C GLY A 358 -14.62 18.34 -0.07
N ASP A 359 -13.78 17.74 -0.91
CA ASP A 359 -12.41 17.35 -0.55
C ASP A 359 -11.41 18.53 -0.50
N ILE A 360 -11.69 19.48 0.38
CA ILE A 360 -10.86 20.66 0.66
C ILE A 360 -10.65 20.73 2.17
N HIS A 361 -9.44 21.06 2.62
CA HIS A 361 -9.16 21.23 4.04
C HIS A 361 -10.05 22.35 4.60
N GLY A 362 -10.68 22.12 5.74
CA GLY A 362 -11.68 23.03 6.27
C GLY A 362 -12.34 22.47 7.50
N VAL A 363 -12.89 23.35 8.33
CA VAL A 363 -13.72 22.94 9.47
C VAL A 363 -15.13 22.54 9.02
N ALA A 364 -15.85 21.89 9.95
CA ALA A 364 -17.21 21.39 9.82
C ALA A 364 -17.36 20.13 8.94
N THR A 365 -18.39 19.35 9.27
CA THR A 365 -18.80 18.15 8.54
C THR A 365 -19.09 18.46 7.08
N GLY A 366 -18.59 17.61 6.18
CA GLY A 366 -18.68 17.82 4.72
C GLY A 366 -17.45 18.50 4.12
N ARG A 367 -16.48 18.91 4.94
CA ARG A 367 -15.12 19.29 4.53
C ARG A 367 -14.11 18.30 5.07
N ASN A 368 -12.89 18.35 4.56
CA ASN A 368 -11.79 17.50 4.99
C ASN A 368 -11.21 18.02 6.33
N TRP A 369 -11.96 17.92 7.44
CA TRP A 369 -11.58 18.46 8.75
C TRP A 369 -10.69 17.51 9.58
N ALA A 370 -10.90 16.20 9.43
CA ALA A 370 -10.16 15.17 10.15
C ALA A 370 -9.04 14.58 9.29
N HIS A 371 -9.38 14.19 8.07
CA HIS A 371 -8.47 13.46 7.19
C HIS A 371 -7.83 12.24 7.89
N VAL A 372 -8.65 11.24 8.27
CA VAL A 372 -8.11 10.04 8.93
C VAL A 372 -7.37 9.19 7.92
N ASN A 373 -6.12 8.82 8.15
CA ASN A 373 -5.28 8.19 7.14
C ASN A 373 -4.69 6.83 7.56
N SER A 374 -4.97 6.36 8.77
CA SER A 374 -4.61 5.03 9.26
C SER A 374 -5.57 4.59 10.35
N ILE A 375 -5.70 3.27 10.48
CA ILE A 375 -6.50 2.59 11.49
C ILE A 375 -5.67 1.44 12.04
N GLU A 376 -5.68 1.28 13.35
CA GLU A 376 -5.14 0.12 14.05
C GLU A 376 -6.19 -0.39 15.03
N TYR A 377 -6.42 -1.71 15.07
CA TYR A 377 -7.34 -2.33 16.02
C TYR A 377 -6.56 -2.83 17.24
N ASP A 378 -6.95 -2.39 18.44
CA ASP A 378 -6.40 -2.91 19.69
C ASP A 378 -7.33 -4.01 20.26
N PRO A 379 -6.95 -5.30 20.14
CA PRO A 379 -7.75 -6.39 20.66
C PRO A 379 -7.74 -6.48 22.19
N LYS A 380 -6.87 -5.73 22.90
CA LYS A 380 -6.79 -5.81 24.37
C LYS A 380 -8.01 -5.22 25.05
N ASP A 381 -8.62 -4.19 24.45
CA ASP A 381 -9.78 -3.48 24.98
C ASP A 381 -10.87 -3.19 23.94
N ASP A 382 -10.79 -3.83 22.77
CA ASP A 382 -11.74 -3.70 21.66
C ASP A 382 -11.93 -2.24 21.21
N SER A 383 -10.81 -1.60 20.89
CA SER A 383 -10.77 -0.21 20.48
C SER A 383 -10.04 -0.02 19.15
N ILE A 384 -10.13 1.19 18.60
CA ILE A 384 -9.36 1.59 17.42
C ILE A 384 -8.43 2.75 17.78
N ILE A 385 -7.26 2.77 17.15
CA ILE A 385 -6.34 3.90 17.13
C ILE A 385 -6.33 4.44 15.71
N ILE A 386 -6.46 5.75 15.57
CA ILE A 386 -6.48 6.44 14.28
C ILE A 386 -5.43 7.54 14.25
N SER A 387 -4.84 7.77 13.08
CA SER A 387 -4.12 9.03 12.81
C SER A 387 -4.99 9.97 11.99
N SER A 388 -5.16 11.20 12.49
CA SER A 388 -5.90 12.28 11.83
C SER A 388 -4.91 13.35 11.39
N ARG A 389 -4.69 13.45 10.07
CA ARG A 389 -3.73 14.40 9.49
C ARG A 389 -4.09 15.84 9.86
N HIS A 390 -5.35 16.23 9.69
CA HIS A 390 -5.79 17.62 9.85
C HIS A 390 -6.14 18.00 11.29
N GLN A 391 -6.02 17.05 12.22
CA GLN A 391 -6.01 17.35 13.63
C GLN A 391 -4.58 17.28 14.22
N SER A 392 -3.57 16.88 13.44
CA SER A 392 -2.21 16.56 13.92
C SER A 392 -2.28 15.79 15.23
N ALA A 393 -2.99 14.66 15.18
CA ALA A 393 -3.36 13.90 16.36
C ALA A 393 -3.45 12.41 16.07
N VAL A 394 -2.91 11.62 17.00
CA VAL A 394 -3.23 10.19 17.10
C VAL A 394 -4.22 9.98 18.24
N ILE A 395 -5.29 9.23 17.99
CA ILE A 395 -6.45 9.17 18.89
C ILE A 395 -6.87 7.72 19.07
N LYS A 396 -7.07 7.29 20.33
CA LYS A 396 -7.70 6.00 20.65
C LYS A 396 -9.18 6.19 20.99
N ILE A 397 -10.03 5.39 20.37
CA ILE A 397 -11.50 5.44 20.53
C ILE A 397 -12.01 4.03 20.83
N GLY A 398 -12.76 3.89 21.93
CA GLY A 398 -13.31 2.60 22.33
C GLY A 398 -14.50 2.14 21.48
N ARG A 399 -14.87 0.86 21.64
CA ARG A 399 -16.15 0.31 21.14
C ARG A 399 -17.37 1.13 21.58
N ASP A 400 -17.30 1.70 22.78
CA ASP A 400 -18.30 2.58 23.39
C ASP A 400 -18.37 3.99 22.75
N LYS A 401 -17.60 4.22 21.68
CA LYS A 401 -17.51 5.49 20.94
C LYS A 401 -16.95 6.64 21.79
N GLN A 402 -16.28 6.34 22.90
CA GLN A 402 -15.62 7.33 23.74
C GLN A 402 -14.13 7.43 23.42
N VAL A 403 -13.61 8.66 23.36
CA VAL A 403 -12.17 8.92 23.28
C VAL A 403 -11.49 8.48 24.56
N LYS A 404 -10.46 7.64 24.43
CA LYS A 404 -9.66 7.10 25.53
C LYS A 404 -8.45 8.00 25.80
N TRP A 405 -7.70 8.33 24.75
CA TRP A 405 -6.59 9.28 24.81
C TRP A 405 -6.35 9.95 23.46
N ILE A 406 -5.63 11.07 23.49
CA ILE A 406 -5.21 11.87 22.35
C ILE A 406 -3.71 12.20 22.52
N LEU A 407 -2.90 11.84 21.53
CA LEU A 407 -1.52 12.30 21.37
C LEU A 407 -1.53 13.50 20.40
N SER A 408 -1.53 14.72 20.93
CA SER A 408 -1.56 15.96 20.15
C SER A 408 -1.16 17.15 21.03
N ALA A 409 -0.74 18.26 20.41
CA ALA A 409 -0.64 19.55 21.08
C ALA A 409 -2.01 20.04 21.60
N SER A 410 -2.02 20.78 22.71
CA SER A 410 -3.26 21.06 23.45
C SER A 410 -4.13 22.17 22.84
N LYS A 411 -3.58 23.01 21.95
CA LYS A 411 -4.32 24.13 21.34
C LYS A 411 -5.57 23.65 20.58
N GLY A 412 -6.67 24.37 20.77
CA GLY A 412 -7.94 24.16 20.08
C GLY A 412 -8.80 23.00 20.61
N TRP A 413 -8.28 22.14 21.48
CA TRP A 413 -9.09 21.09 22.10
C TRP A 413 -10.04 21.70 23.15
N SER A 414 -11.34 21.44 23.03
CA SER A 414 -12.33 21.90 24.00
C SER A 414 -12.16 21.21 25.36
N GLU A 415 -12.80 21.76 26.41
CA GLU A 415 -12.72 21.23 27.78
C GLU A 415 -13.06 19.73 27.88
N LYS A 416 -13.94 19.24 26.99
CA LYS A 416 -14.34 17.82 26.89
C LYS A 416 -13.15 16.87 26.64
N PHE A 417 -12.08 17.34 25.99
CA PHE A 417 -10.94 16.50 25.58
C PHE A 417 -9.66 16.77 26.39
N GLN A 418 -9.65 17.79 27.26
CA GLN A 418 -8.45 18.17 27.99
C GLN A 418 -7.94 17.06 28.92
N ASP A 419 -8.83 16.25 29.49
CA ASP A 419 -8.47 15.09 30.31
C ASP A 419 -8.03 13.87 29.49
N LYS A 420 -8.16 13.94 28.15
CA LYS A 420 -7.75 12.88 27.22
C LYS A 420 -6.38 13.12 26.59
N LEU A 421 -5.81 14.32 26.73
CA LEU A 421 -4.48 14.63 26.19
C LEU A 421 -3.39 13.90 26.99
N LEU A 422 -2.55 13.15 26.29
CA LEU A 422 -1.38 12.49 26.87
C LEU A 422 -0.31 13.52 27.24
N LYS A 423 0.31 13.31 28.40
CA LYS A 423 1.35 14.19 28.94
C LYS A 423 2.74 13.63 28.65
N PRO A 424 3.61 14.38 27.97
CA PRO A 424 4.94 13.90 27.68
C PRO A 424 5.79 13.79 28.96
N ILE A 425 6.60 12.74 29.02
CA ILE A 425 7.54 12.47 30.12
C ILE A 425 8.91 12.11 29.56
N THR A 426 9.96 12.41 30.33
CA THR A 426 11.32 11.94 30.05
C THR A 426 11.46 10.44 30.35
N PRO A 427 12.56 9.78 29.93
CA PRO A 427 12.84 8.39 30.30
C PRO A 427 12.86 8.13 31.81
N ASP A 428 13.20 9.15 32.61
CA ASP A 428 13.19 9.08 34.08
C ASP A 428 11.79 9.26 34.70
N GLY A 429 10.77 9.53 33.87
CA GLY A 429 9.39 9.72 34.30
C GLY A 429 9.03 11.15 34.70
N GLU A 430 9.93 12.11 34.49
CA GLU A 430 9.68 13.52 34.81
C GLU A 430 8.82 14.19 33.73
N PRO A 431 7.82 15.02 34.10
CA PRO A 431 6.99 15.73 33.13
C PRO A 431 7.79 16.66 32.22
N ILE A 432 7.52 16.59 30.92
CA ILE A 432 8.06 17.54 29.94
C ILE A 432 7.06 18.68 29.79
N TRP A 433 7.53 19.91 29.98
CA TRP A 433 6.71 21.08 29.68
C TRP A 433 6.73 21.35 28.18
N CYS A 434 5.54 21.44 27.58
CA CYS A 434 5.31 21.91 26.22
C CYS A 434 4.27 23.03 26.25
N ASN A 435 4.41 24.01 25.36
CA ASN A 435 3.40 25.05 25.22
C ASN A 435 2.14 24.50 24.50
N GLU A 436 1.08 25.30 24.41
CA GLU A 436 -0.17 24.87 23.76
C GLU A 436 0.00 24.49 22.28
N LYS A 437 1.03 25.05 21.63
CA LYS A 437 1.36 24.79 20.23
C LYS A 437 2.18 23.52 20.03
N GLY A 438 2.63 22.86 21.09
CA GLY A 438 3.39 21.61 21.03
C GLY A 438 4.89 21.77 21.16
N ALA A 439 5.44 22.99 21.19
CA ALA A 439 6.88 23.18 21.36
C ALA A 439 7.29 22.83 22.79
N CYS A 440 8.18 21.84 22.91
CA CYS A 440 8.63 21.25 24.18
C CYS A 440 10.01 21.77 24.61
N GLN A 441 10.29 21.74 25.92
CA GLN A 441 11.62 22.06 26.47
C GLN A 441 12.64 20.94 26.29
N ASP A 442 12.15 19.70 26.23
CA ASP A 442 12.97 18.53 25.93
C ASP A 442 13.33 18.53 24.45
N LYS A 443 14.56 18.12 24.12
CA LYS A 443 15.06 18.13 22.74
C LYS A 443 14.73 16.86 21.98
N ASP A 444 14.44 15.79 22.71
CA ASP A 444 14.24 14.45 22.16
C ASP A 444 12.75 14.23 21.93
N PHE A 445 11.87 14.68 22.84
CA PHE A 445 10.43 14.58 22.65
C PHE A 445 9.87 15.65 21.70
N ASP A 446 9.10 15.20 20.72
CA ASP A 446 8.16 16.04 19.96
C ASP A 446 6.88 15.25 19.64
N PHE A 447 5.76 15.95 19.46
CA PHE A 447 4.53 15.37 18.92
C PHE A 447 4.69 15.03 17.43
N SER A 448 3.69 14.35 16.88
CA SER A 448 3.62 14.07 15.45
C SER A 448 2.70 15.06 14.74
N TRP A 449 3.10 15.53 13.55
CA TRP A 449 2.43 16.58 12.80
C TRP A 449 2.02 16.05 11.44
N THR A 450 0.75 16.28 11.06
CA THR A 450 0.16 15.75 9.82
C THR A 450 0.46 14.26 9.57
N SER A 451 0.53 13.49 10.65
CA SER A 451 1.14 12.17 10.70
C SER A 451 0.35 11.05 10.01
N HIS A 452 1.03 9.96 9.70
CA HIS A 452 0.51 8.75 9.09
C HIS A 452 0.85 7.49 9.90
N THR A 453 0.13 6.41 9.61
CA THR A 453 0.43 5.04 10.05
C THR A 453 0.72 4.90 11.55
N ALA A 454 -0.25 5.28 12.38
CA ALA A 454 -0.19 5.06 13.82
C ALA A 454 -0.51 3.59 14.14
N TYR A 455 0.51 2.74 14.19
CA TYR A 455 0.38 1.30 14.38
C TYR A 455 0.96 0.82 15.70
N LEU A 456 0.26 -0.12 16.34
CA LEU A 456 0.75 -0.77 17.54
C LEU A 456 1.92 -1.69 17.19
N VAL A 457 2.82 -1.82 18.15
CA VAL A 457 3.85 -2.85 18.17
C VAL A 457 3.62 -3.72 19.41
N PRO A 458 2.72 -4.72 19.33
CA PRO A 458 2.32 -5.52 20.49
C PRO A 458 3.51 -6.18 21.22
N GLU A 459 4.54 -6.58 20.48
CA GLU A 459 5.76 -7.22 20.97
C GLU A 459 6.57 -6.30 21.89
N LYS A 460 6.51 -4.99 21.67
CA LYS A 460 7.24 -3.96 22.42
C LYS A 460 6.33 -3.18 23.37
N GLY A 461 5.00 -3.26 23.17
CA GLY A 461 4.02 -2.47 23.93
C GLY A 461 4.10 -0.98 23.62
N THR A 462 4.41 -0.65 22.37
CA THR A 462 4.65 0.70 21.85
C THR A 462 3.75 0.98 20.65
N LEU A 463 3.84 2.20 20.13
CA LEU A 463 3.12 2.71 18.98
C LEU A 463 4.10 3.42 18.05
N THR A 464 4.17 3.01 16.79
CA THR A 464 4.96 3.67 15.75
C THR A 464 4.08 4.65 14.98
N VAL A 465 4.63 5.81 14.63
CA VAL A 465 3.94 6.85 13.85
C VAL A 465 4.92 7.43 12.83
N PHE A 466 4.47 7.64 11.60
CA PHE A 466 5.24 8.42 10.64
C PHE A 466 4.84 9.89 10.79
N ASP A 467 5.75 10.70 11.31
CA ASP A 467 5.59 12.14 11.50
C ASP A 467 6.02 12.88 10.22
N ASN A 468 5.04 13.25 9.38
CA ASN A 468 5.33 13.96 8.13
C ASN A 468 5.95 15.34 8.39
N GLY A 469 5.49 16.05 9.41
CA GLY A 469 6.14 17.27 9.88
C GLY A 469 5.61 18.59 9.31
N ASP A 470 4.60 18.58 8.42
CA ASP A 470 3.96 19.84 8.00
C ASP A 470 3.13 20.43 9.14
N GLY A 471 3.18 21.75 9.31
CA GLY A 471 2.51 22.43 10.41
C GLY A 471 3.10 22.13 11.79
N ARG A 472 4.37 21.69 11.86
CA ARG A 472 5.11 21.46 13.12
C ARG A 472 4.99 22.65 14.05
N ASP A 473 4.76 22.40 15.34
CA ASP A 473 4.45 23.41 16.36
C ASP A 473 3.26 24.32 16.03
N LEU A 474 2.28 23.80 15.27
CA LEU A 474 1.12 24.55 14.77
C LEU A 474 1.52 25.88 14.09
N GLY A 475 2.55 25.81 13.25
CA GLY A 475 3.05 26.92 12.46
C GLY A 475 3.82 26.48 11.23
N GLN A 476 4.12 27.44 10.36
CA GLN A 476 5.05 27.26 9.24
C GLN A 476 6.42 27.83 9.62
N PRO A 477 7.53 27.17 9.27
CA PRO A 477 8.87 27.70 9.49
C PRO A 477 9.14 28.91 8.60
N MET A 478 10.26 29.61 8.84
CA MET A 478 10.63 30.76 8.01
C MET A 478 11.05 30.31 6.61
N PHE A 479 11.74 29.18 6.51
CA PHE A 479 12.16 28.58 5.25
C PHE A 479 11.61 27.15 5.15
N ALA A 480 11.09 26.74 3.99
CA ALA A 480 10.63 25.36 3.80
C ALA A 480 11.72 24.31 4.05
N THR A 481 12.99 24.64 3.82
CA THR A 481 14.12 23.74 4.06
C THR A 481 14.35 23.44 5.56
N GLU A 482 13.64 24.10 6.47
CA GLU A 482 13.62 23.76 7.89
C GLU A 482 12.60 22.65 8.22
N LYS A 483 11.75 22.25 7.26
CA LYS A 483 10.84 21.12 7.42
C LYS A 483 11.61 19.80 7.32
N TYR A 484 11.17 18.81 8.10
CA TYR A 484 11.71 17.46 8.11
C TYR A 484 10.62 16.48 8.54
N SER A 485 10.75 15.24 8.08
CA SER A 485 9.90 14.12 8.50
C SER A 485 10.67 13.18 9.43
N ARG A 486 9.93 12.41 10.21
CA ARG A 486 10.51 11.38 11.08
C ARG A 486 9.67 10.13 11.11
N SER A 487 10.34 9.00 11.26
CA SER A 487 9.73 7.82 11.85
C SER A 487 9.93 7.91 13.36
N VAL A 488 8.88 7.72 14.15
CA VAL A 488 8.94 7.88 15.61
C VAL A 488 8.20 6.74 16.32
N GLU A 489 8.72 6.30 17.45
CA GLU A 489 8.09 5.32 18.32
C GLU A 489 7.79 5.93 19.70
N TYR A 490 6.57 5.70 20.17
CA TYR A 490 6.10 6.15 21.48
C TYR A 490 5.70 4.96 22.35
N LYS A 491 5.90 5.10 23.66
CA LYS A 491 5.34 4.25 24.70
C LYS A 491 4.28 5.02 25.46
N ILE A 492 3.05 4.52 25.46
CA ILE A 492 1.90 5.15 26.11
C ILE A 492 1.55 4.39 27.39
N ASP A 493 1.37 5.13 28.48
CA ASP A 493 0.76 4.63 29.71
C ASP A 493 -0.68 5.17 29.80
N GLU A 494 -1.64 4.34 29.42
CA GLU A 494 -3.06 4.74 29.38
C GLU A 494 -3.65 4.96 30.78
N GLN A 495 -3.06 4.36 31.82
CA GLN A 495 -3.55 4.54 33.19
C GLN A 495 -3.13 5.90 33.74
N ASN A 496 -1.88 6.29 33.50
CA ASN A 496 -1.32 7.54 33.98
C ASN A 496 -1.50 8.71 32.99
N MET A 497 -2.00 8.44 31.78
CA MET A 497 -2.17 9.39 30.69
C MET A 497 -0.84 10.08 30.32
N THR A 498 0.23 9.29 30.21
CA THR A 498 1.56 9.77 29.85
C THR A 498 2.07 9.12 28.56
N VAL A 499 3.01 9.80 27.91
CA VAL A 499 3.66 9.33 26.69
C VAL A 499 5.16 9.58 26.76
N LEU A 500 5.94 8.58 26.37
CA LEU A 500 7.39 8.63 26.25
C LEU A 500 7.77 8.39 24.79
N GLN A 501 8.55 9.28 24.18
CA GLN A 501 9.19 8.98 22.90
C GLN A 501 10.41 8.08 23.17
N VAL A 502 10.51 6.95 22.47
CA VAL A 502 11.57 5.94 22.73
C VAL A 502 12.55 5.79 21.58
N TRP A 503 12.18 6.22 20.37
CA TRP A 503 13.03 6.14 19.19
C TRP A 503 12.57 7.14 18.12
N GLU A 504 13.51 7.66 17.33
CA GLU A 504 13.23 8.43 16.12
C GLU A 504 14.30 8.21 15.04
N TYR A 505 13.93 8.47 13.78
CA TYR A 505 14.85 8.52 12.64
C TYR A 505 14.34 9.51 11.58
N GLY A 506 15.26 10.14 10.84
CA GLY A 506 14.97 10.98 9.66
C GLY A 506 15.28 12.47 9.86
N LYS A 507 15.12 13.00 11.07
CA LYS A 507 15.35 14.42 11.39
C LYS A 507 16.77 14.89 11.06
N ASP A 508 17.75 14.21 11.64
CA ASP A 508 19.16 14.63 11.56
C ASP A 508 19.86 14.08 10.31
N GLU A 509 19.49 12.88 9.87
CA GLU A 509 20.16 12.19 8.75
C GLU A 509 19.59 12.60 7.38
N LEU A 510 18.26 12.73 7.26
CA LEU A 510 17.62 13.03 5.98
C LEU A 510 17.19 14.49 5.86
N GLY A 511 16.83 15.15 6.97
CA GLY A 511 16.42 16.55 6.98
C GLY A 511 15.34 16.86 5.94
N TYR A 512 15.53 17.94 5.18
CA TYR A 512 14.62 18.32 4.09
C TYR A 512 14.70 17.39 2.87
N GLU A 513 15.84 16.74 2.61
CA GLU A 513 15.97 15.84 1.47
C GLU A 513 15.08 14.60 1.62
N GLY A 514 14.85 14.13 2.86
CA GLY A 514 13.86 13.10 3.17
C GLY A 514 12.48 13.62 3.56
N TYR A 515 12.24 14.94 3.53
CA TYR A 515 10.96 15.50 3.96
C TYR A 515 9.82 15.03 3.06
N SER A 516 8.92 14.22 3.63
CA SER A 516 7.76 13.66 2.98
C SER A 516 6.49 14.34 3.52
N PRO A 517 6.00 15.42 2.87
CA PRO A 517 4.85 16.20 3.35
C PRO A 517 3.55 15.40 3.47
N VAL A 518 3.44 14.27 2.77
CA VAL A 518 2.22 13.45 2.69
C VAL A 518 2.57 11.97 2.65
N THR A 519 1.57 11.10 2.86
CA THR A 519 1.69 9.64 2.74
C THR A 519 2.74 9.06 3.70
N SER A 520 3.52 8.06 3.28
CA SER A 520 4.60 7.42 4.04
C SER A 520 4.13 6.43 5.10
N ILE A 521 5.07 5.64 5.61
CA ILE A 521 4.83 4.62 6.64
C ILE A 521 6.07 4.36 7.48
N VAL A 522 5.85 4.04 8.75
CA VAL A 522 6.78 3.28 9.59
C VAL A 522 6.07 2.04 10.11
N LYS A 523 6.74 0.89 10.11
CA LYS A 523 6.17 -0.36 10.60
C LYS A 523 7.26 -1.29 11.14
N TYR A 524 7.07 -1.74 12.37
CA TYR A 524 7.89 -2.77 12.98
C TYR A 524 7.78 -4.13 12.27
N GLN A 525 8.89 -4.84 12.14
CA GLN A 525 9.02 -6.15 11.51
C GLN A 525 9.53 -7.16 12.55
N ALA A 526 8.61 -7.95 13.09
CA ALA A 526 8.90 -8.89 14.18
C ALA A 526 9.90 -9.99 13.80
N ASP A 527 9.99 -10.36 12.52
CA ASP A 527 10.81 -11.48 12.06
C ASP A 527 12.32 -11.22 12.13
N LYS A 528 12.74 -9.96 12.00
CA LYS A 528 14.14 -9.53 12.13
C LYS A 528 14.38 -8.54 13.27
N ASP A 529 13.37 -8.35 14.13
CA ASP A 529 13.36 -7.32 15.17
C ASP A 529 13.85 -5.98 14.62
N SER A 530 13.14 -5.43 13.63
CA SER A 530 13.57 -4.25 12.87
C SER A 530 12.45 -3.24 12.63
N MET A 531 12.82 -2.00 12.33
CA MET A 531 11.90 -0.90 11.99
C MET A 531 12.06 -0.55 10.51
N MET A 532 11.02 -0.82 9.71
CA MET A 532 10.98 -0.40 8.31
C MET A 532 10.29 0.96 8.23
N SER A 533 10.93 1.89 7.52
CA SER A 533 10.41 3.22 7.24
C SER A 533 10.46 3.49 5.74
N TYR A 534 9.43 4.14 5.24
CA TYR A 534 9.32 4.55 3.84
C TYR A 534 8.88 6.00 3.76
N PHE A 535 9.84 6.88 3.49
CA PHE A 535 9.67 8.31 3.26
C PHE A 535 9.24 8.48 1.80
N ALA A 536 7.95 8.59 1.57
CA ALA A 536 7.37 8.26 0.26
C ALA A 536 7.31 9.44 -0.72
N SER A 537 7.40 10.68 -0.23
CA SER A 537 7.10 11.88 -1.02
C SER A 537 8.18 12.96 -0.95
N ALA A 538 9.43 12.57 -0.73
CA ALA A 538 10.56 13.49 -0.75
C ALA A 538 10.74 14.11 -2.14
N GLY A 539 11.12 15.39 -2.20
CA GLY A 539 11.26 16.15 -3.45
C GLY A 539 9.94 16.61 -4.10
N LEU A 540 8.78 16.35 -3.49
CA LEU A 540 7.47 16.72 -4.05
C LEU A 540 7.37 18.21 -4.46
N PHE A 541 7.92 19.09 -3.63
CA PHE A 541 7.95 20.54 -3.87
C PHE A 541 9.29 21.04 -4.45
N GLY A 542 10.19 20.14 -4.83
CA GLY A 542 11.54 20.51 -5.29
C GLY A 542 12.43 21.09 -4.17
N LEU A 543 13.67 21.42 -4.54
CA LEU A 543 14.63 22.03 -3.61
C LEU A 543 14.15 23.44 -3.21
N GLY A 544 13.74 23.58 -1.95
CA GLY A 544 13.29 24.86 -1.40
C GLY A 544 11.85 25.25 -1.72
N GLY A 545 11.02 24.39 -2.33
CA GLY A 545 9.61 24.71 -2.53
C GLY A 545 8.81 24.75 -1.23
N GLY A 546 8.00 25.80 -1.06
CA GLY A 546 7.25 26.11 0.16
C GLY A 546 7.86 27.30 0.94
N TYR A 547 7.00 28.12 1.55
CA TYR A 547 7.21 29.39 2.28
C TYR A 547 8.51 30.19 1.99
N GLY A 548 8.38 31.42 1.46
CA GLY A 548 9.46 32.43 1.51
C GLY A 548 10.33 32.62 0.26
N ASN A 549 9.72 32.77 -0.92
CA ASN A 549 10.37 33.33 -2.12
C ASN A 549 11.38 32.41 -2.85
N LEU A 550 11.14 31.09 -2.80
CA LEU A 550 11.86 30.11 -3.61
C LEU A 550 10.99 29.69 -4.78
N LYS A 551 11.53 29.80 -6.01
CA LYS A 551 10.82 29.39 -7.22
C LYS A 551 10.83 27.86 -7.28
N MET A 552 9.68 27.28 -7.59
CA MET A 552 9.62 25.93 -8.17
C MET A 552 10.68 25.84 -9.27
N ASP A 553 11.53 24.82 -9.19
CA ASP A 553 12.60 24.57 -10.14
C ASP A 553 12.31 23.30 -10.97
N ASP A 554 13.25 22.92 -11.82
CA ASP A 554 13.14 21.76 -12.70
C ASP A 554 13.13 20.40 -11.95
N THR A 555 13.24 20.41 -10.61
CA THR A 555 13.13 19.24 -9.73
C THR A 555 11.75 19.11 -9.07
N THR A 556 10.93 20.17 -9.09
CA THR A 556 9.57 20.15 -8.53
C THR A 556 8.76 19.01 -9.12
N GLY A 557 8.16 18.17 -8.26
CA GLY A 557 7.37 17.00 -8.69
C GLY A 557 8.19 15.79 -9.12
N LYS A 558 9.52 15.84 -9.12
CA LYS A 558 10.37 14.65 -9.25
C LYS A 558 10.57 14.02 -7.88
N VAL A 559 9.57 13.26 -7.47
CA VAL A 559 9.56 12.59 -6.18
C VAL A 559 10.62 11.49 -6.14
N GLN A 560 11.35 11.43 -5.03
CA GLN A 560 12.18 10.30 -4.66
C GLN A 560 11.64 9.75 -3.34
N SER A 561 11.38 8.45 -3.28
CA SER A 561 11.07 7.79 -2.02
C SER A 561 12.32 7.15 -1.42
N ILE A 562 12.43 7.15 -0.10
CA ILE A 562 13.55 6.55 0.63
C ILE A 562 13.01 5.43 1.51
N LEU A 563 13.39 4.19 1.22
CA LEU A 563 13.08 3.01 2.02
C LEU A 563 14.29 2.66 2.87
N VAL A 564 14.08 2.57 4.17
CA VAL A 564 15.10 2.14 5.13
C VAL A 564 14.57 1.06 6.07
N GLU A 565 15.44 0.16 6.50
CA GLU A 565 15.13 -0.80 7.56
C GLU A 565 16.27 -0.85 8.57
N HIS A 566 15.97 -0.52 9.84
CA HIS A 566 16.93 -0.51 10.94
C HIS A 566 16.70 -1.72 11.83
N ARG A 567 17.75 -2.39 12.30
CA ARG A 567 17.56 -3.31 13.44
C ARG A 567 17.10 -2.51 14.65
N TYR A 568 16.23 -3.09 15.47
CA TYR A 568 15.60 -2.37 16.56
C TYR A 568 16.65 -1.87 17.57
N GLY A 569 16.67 -0.56 17.79
CA GLY A 569 17.66 0.10 18.66
C GLY A 569 18.98 0.50 17.97
N GLU A 570 19.17 0.18 16.69
CA GLU A 570 20.29 0.67 15.88
C GLU A 570 19.92 1.99 15.18
N THR A 571 20.93 2.80 14.89
CA THR A 571 20.79 4.10 14.18
C THR A 571 21.20 4.00 12.72
N GLU A 572 22.06 3.03 12.36
CA GLU A 572 22.49 2.79 10.99
C GLU A 572 21.49 1.83 10.31
N PRO A 573 21.01 2.14 9.09
CA PRO A 573 20.08 1.27 8.39
C PRO A 573 20.78 0.01 7.86
N ALA A 574 20.18 -1.15 8.11
CA ALA A 574 20.59 -2.42 7.52
C ALA A 574 20.18 -2.54 6.03
N VAL A 575 19.17 -1.75 5.61
CA VAL A 575 18.77 -1.60 4.22
C VAL A 575 18.50 -0.12 3.93
N ARG A 576 19.01 0.36 2.79
CA ARG A 576 18.71 1.69 2.24
C ARG A 576 18.54 1.60 0.72
N ILE A 577 17.35 1.96 0.26
CA ILE A 577 16.94 1.90 -1.14
C ILE A 577 16.23 3.21 -1.49
N ASN A 578 16.70 3.89 -2.53
CA ASN A 578 16.06 5.07 -3.09
C ASN A 578 15.21 4.63 -4.30
N ILE A 579 13.99 5.15 -4.39
CA ILE A 579 13.04 4.82 -5.45
C ILE A 579 12.62 6.14 -6.11
N ASP A 580 13.23 6.44 -7.24
CA ASP A 580 12.90 7.61 -8.03
C ASP A 580 11.61 7.41 -8.81
N SER A 581 10.82 8.47 -8.87
CA SER A 581 9.68 8.50 -9.74
C SER A 581 10.04 8.25 -11.20
N HIS A 582 9.04 7.82 -11.93
CA HIS A 582 9.06 7.73 -13.38
C HIS A 582 8.11 8.72 -14.03
N ASP A 583 7.42 9.54 -13.23
CA ASP A 583 6.38 10.46 -13.63
C ASP A 583 6.29 11.69 -12.72
N MET A 584 5.89 12.83 -13.28
CA MET A 584 5.79 14.08 -12.53
C MET A 584 4.66 13.98 -11.49
N PHE A 585 4.95 14.39 -10.26
CA PHE A 585 4.04 14.38 -9.11
C PHE A 585 3.49 13.01 -8.72
N ALA A 586 4.02 11.93 -9.29
CA ALA A 586 3.71 10.60 -8.80
C ALA A 586 4.41 10.41 -7.45
N THR A 587 3.63 10.38 -6.37
CA THR A 587 4.15 10.14 -5.02
C THR A 587 4.13 8.66 -4.69
N GLY A 588 5.12 8.18 -3.94
CA GLY A 588 4.93 6.95 -3.20
C GLY A 588 3.77 7.11 -2.21
N TYR A 589 3.10 6.02 -1.85
CA TYR A 589 2.08 6.02 -0.80
C TYR A 589 2.57 5.33 0.48
N ARG A 590 2.85 4.03 0.39
CA ARG A 590 3.30 3.18 1.51
C ARG A 590 4.14 2.03 0.99
N ALA A 591 4.88 1.40 1.90
CA ALA A 591 5.59 0.15 1.67
C ALA A 591 5.25 -0.90 2.74
N GLN A 592 5.48 -2.18 2.44
CA GLN A 592 5.33 -3.30 3.37
C GLN A 592 6.34 -4.40 3.05
N VAL A 593 6.93 -5.02 4.07
CA VAL A 593 7.73 -6.23 3.90
C VAL A 593 6.84 -7.41 3.51
N ILE A 594 7.20 -8.09 2.42
CA ILE A 594 6.52 -9.28 1.94
C ILE A 594 7.33 -10.52 2.29
N ARG A 595 6.65 -11.52 2.85
CA ARG A 595 7.22 -12.83 3.16
C ARG A 595 6.46 -13.87 2.34
N VAL A 596 7.06 -14.32 1.25
CA VAL A 596 6.41 -15.27 0.32
C VAL A 596 5.99 -16.55 1.03
N ASN A 597 6.82 -17.04 1.96
CA ASN A 597 6.50 -18.20 2.78
C ASN A 597 5.29 -17.99 3.70
N GLU A 598 4.84 -16.77 3.97
CA GLU A 598 3.59 -16.49 4.70
C GLU A 598 2.40 -16.37 3.77
N MET A 599 2.63 -15.86 2.55
CA MET A 599 1.59 -15.63 1.54
C MET A 599 1.23 -16.88 0.75
N LEU A 600 2.12 -17.88 0.72
CA LEU A 600 1.93 -19.18 0.08
C LEU A 600 1.82 -20.33 1.10
N LYS A 601 1.45 -20.00 2.35
CA LYS A 601 0.91 -20.98 3.31
C LYS A 601 -0.49 -21.44 2.89
#